data_AF-A0A922HMI4-F1
#
_entry.id   AF-A0A922HMI4-F1
#
_cell.length_a   1.000
_cell.length_b   1.000
_cell.length_c   1.000
_cell.angle_alpha   90.00
_cell.angle_beta   90.00
_cell.angle_gamma   90.00
#
_symmetry.space_group_name_H-M   'P 1'
#
loop_
_entity.id
_entity.type
_entity.pdbx_description
1 polymer ?
#
loop_
_entity_poly.entity_id
_entity_poly.type
_entity_poly.pdbx_seq_one_letter_code
_entity_poly.pdbx_strand_id
1 'polypeptide(L)'
;MIEPVWPYPSDIGSLYPYASYFSEFLTNISFLYLMATYCRYKQVSLYLISGFEKETNNNKHAKKILVKLQKRNFCAFLCNFVLVFGSITLGNFRMSEHFYIHWIAVVIFIIFSIIYMFMMCHLSHKLYDYGEIESKPITMYISAIIFTIAAIISLIAGIVSATQLKSFDDIMNTRQRLFWRSNMDGYDWHCASTITQWIAIIMYIPFLCSISRRMRLFHGWNQIMF
;
A
#
# COMPACT_ATOMS: atom_id res chain seq x y z
N MET A 1 -16.44 2.32 -31.25
CA MET A 1 -16.46 1.69 -29.91
C MET A 1 -15.64 2.59 -29.02
N ILE A 2 -16.23 3.12 -27.94
CA ILE A 2 -15.47 3.85 -26.93
C ILE A 2 -15.14 2.81 -25.87
N GLU A 3 -13.89 2.35 -25.89
CA GLU A 3 -13.34 1.50 -24.83
C GLU A 3 -13.20 2.34 -23.56
N PRO A 4 -13.35 1.75 -22.35
CA PRO A 4 -13.04 2.47 -21.14
C PRO A 4 -11.58 2.91 -21.20
N VAL A 5 -11.31 4.19 -20.91
CA VAL A 5 -9.96 4.77 -21.06
C VAL A 5 -8.93 4.04 -20.18
N TRP A 6 -9.39 3.47 -19.05
CA TRP A 6 -8.54 2.73 -18.11
C TRP A 6 -9.24 1.45 -17.63
N PRO A 7 -8.78 0.25 -18.02
CA PRO A 7 -9.25 -1.00 -17.42
C PRO A 7 -8.69 -1.19 -16.00
N TYR A 8 -9.29 -2.10 -15.24
CA TYR A 8 -8.73 -2.52 -13.95
C TYR A 8 -7.32 -3.13 -14.17
N PRO A 9 -6.30 -2.74 -13.39
CA PRO A 9 -4.96 -3.33 -13.43
C PRO A 9 -5.00 -4.85 -13.24
N SER A 10 -5.85 -5.35 -12.35
CA SER A 10 -6.03 -6.78 -12.10
C SER A 10 -6.63 -7.52 -13.30
N ASP A 11 -7.49 -6.87 -14.08
CA ASP A 11 -8.08 -7.45 -15.28
C ASP A 11 -7.08 -7.52 -16.43
N ILE A 12 -6.25 -6.48 -16.60
CA ILE A 12 -5.11 -6.53 -17.54
C ILE A 12 -4.18 -7.69 -17.17
N GLY A 13 -3.86 -7.80 -15.87
CA GLY A 13 -3.03 -8.86 -15.31
C GLY A 13 -3.70 -10.23 -15.27
N SER A 14 -4.93 -10.40 -15.75
CA SER A 14 -5.63 -11.70 -15.78
C SER A 14 -5.67 -12.36 -17.15
N LEU A 15 -5.21 -11.68 -18.20
CA LEU A 15 -5.19 -12.22 -19.57
C LEU A 15 -4.02 -13.20 -19.78
N TYR A 16 -4.27 -14.33 -20.42
CA TYR A 16 -3.19 -15.20 -20.90
C TYR A 16 -2.50 -14.54 -22.12
N PRO A 17 -1.16 -14.56 -22.23
CA PRO A 17 -0.16 -15.14 -21.30
C PRO A 17 0.33 -14.18 -20.20
N TYR A 18 -0.12 -12.92 -20.21
CA TYR A 18 0.32 -11.84 -19.31
C TYR A 18 0.14 -12.12 -17.82
N ALA A 19 -0.82 -12.98 -17.47
CA ALA A 19 -1.17 -13.25 -16.09
C ALA A 19 -0.06 -13.93 -15.28
N SER A 20 0.71 -14.82 -15.90
CA SER A 20 1.85 -15.45 -15.23
C SER A 20 2.94 -14.43 -14.92
N TYR A 21 3.24 -13.54 -15.88
CA TYR A 21 4.20 -12.46 -15.69
C TYR A 21 3.73 -11.47 -14.61
N PHE A 22 2.44 -11.09 -14.63
CA PHE A 22 1.88 -10.18 -13.62
C PHE A 22 2.02 -10.75 -12.20
N SER A 23 1.68 -12.03 -12.01
CA SER A 23 1.85 -12.70 -10.72
C SER A 23 3.30 -12.76 -10.26
N GLU A 24 4.23 -13.10 -11.16
CA GLU A 24 5.67 -13.16 -10.86
C GLU A 24 6.22 -11.78 -10.49
N PHE A 25 5.89 -10.74 -11.25
CA PHE A 25 6.30 -9.37 -10.93
C PHE A 25 5.74 -8.92 -9.58
N LEU A 26 4.46 -9.16 -9.30
CA LEU A 26 3.86 -8.74 -8.04
C LEU A 26 4.46 -9.48 -6.85
N THR A 27 4.74 -10.79 -7.01
CA THR A 27 5.45 -11.59 -6.00
C THR A 27 6.84 -11.04 -5.72
N ASN A 28 7.64 -10.80 -6.76
CA ASN A 28 9.00 -10.26 -6.64
C ASN A 28 9.02 -8.86 -6.00
N ILE A 29 8.13 -7.96 -6.43
CA ILE A 29 7.99 -6.62 -5.83
C ILE A 29 7.59 -6.74 -4.35
N SER A 30 6.70 -7.68 -4.01
CA SER A 30 6.25 -7.88 -2.63
C SER A 30 7.37 -8.37 -1.71
N PHE A 31 8.24 -9.27 -2.18
CA PHE A 31 9.44 -9.68 -1.44
C PHE A 31 10.44 -8.55 -1.26
N LEU A 32 10.75 -7.81 -2.34
CA LEU A 32 11.64 -6.64 -2.25
C LEU A 32 11.08 -5.59 -1.29
N TYR A 33 9.76 -5.40 -1.30
CA TYR A 33 9.09 -4.47 -0.41
C TYR A 33 9.21 -4.92 1.06
N LEU A 34 8.98 -6.20 1.35
CA LEU A 34 9.15 -6.75 2.70
C LEU A 34 10.59 -6.58 3.22
N MET A 35 11.58 -6.82 2.37
CA MET A 35 12.98 -6.63 2.73
C MET A 35 13.28 -5.15 3.00
N ALA A 36 12.81 -4.25 2.14
CA ALA A 36 12.97 -2.80 2.33
C ALA A 36 12.29 -2.31 3.62
N THR A 37 11.10 -2.82 3.95
CA THR A 37 10.41 -2.43 5.19
C THR A 37 11.04 -3.02 6.43
N TYR A 38 11.66 -4.21 6.35
CA TYR A 38 12.49 -4.74 7.44
C TYR A 38 13.72 -3.84 7.69
N CYS A 39 14.46 -3.47 6.64
CA CYS A 39 15.57 -2.52 6.75
C CYS A 39 15.12 -1.19 7.36
N ARG A 40 13.96 -0.67 6.93
CA ARG A 40 13.37 0.55 7.49
C ARG A 40 13.01 0.39 8.97
N TYR A 41 12.41 -0.73 9.35
CA TYR A 41 12.10 -1.04 10.75
C TYR A 41 13.37 -1.00 11.63
N LYS A 42 14.46 -1.61 11.16
CA LYS A 42 15.74 -1.62 11.89
C LYS A 42 16.37 -0.23 11.96
N GLN A 43 16.35 0.53 10.86
CA GLN A 43 16.80 1.92 10.83
C GLN A 43 16.07 2.78 11.87
N VAL A 44 14.74 2.77 11.85
CA VAL A 44 13.92 3.55 12.81
C VAL A 44 14.17 3.09 14.24
N SER A 45 14.34 1.79 14.47
CA SER A 45 14.67 1.26 15.79
C SER A 45 16.01 1.79 16.30
N LEU A 46 17.03 1.86 15.44
CA LEU A 46 18.33 2.42 15.81
C LEU A 46 18.23 3.92 16.11
N TYR A 47 17.50 4.70 15.29
CA TYR A 47 17.29 6.12 15.56
C TYR A 47 16.57 6.34 16.89
N LEU A 48 15.57 5.53 17.19
CA LEU A 48 14.85 5.62 18.45
C LEU A 48 15.76 5.29 19.65
N ILE A 49 16.65 4.31 19.54
CA ILE A 49 17.61 3.99 20.61
C ILE A 49 18.65 5.11 20.72
N SER A 50 19.43 5.35 19.67
CA SER A 50 20.57 6.29 19.68
C SER A 50 20.17 7.76 19.89
N GLY A 51 19.04 8.18 19.34
CA GLY A 51 18.55 9.57 19.40
C GLY A 51 17.88 9.90 20.73
N PHE A 52 16.99 9.04 21.22
CA PHE A 52 16.25 9.33 22.47
C PHE A 52 17.01 8.96 23.74
N GLU A 53 17.95 8.02 23.71
CA GLU A 53 18.69 7.62 24.92
C GLU A 53 19.47 8.80 25.53
N LYS A 54 19.98 9.72 24.69
CA LYS A 54 20.61 10.96 25.15
C LYS A 54 19.66 11.93 25.87
N GLU A 55 18.42 12.07 25.42
CA GLU A 55 17.40 12.93 26.06
C GLU A 55 16.69 12.26 27.25
N THR A 56 16.60 10.92 27.26
CA THR A 56 15.80 10.17 28.24
C THR A 56 16.50 9.89 29.56
N ASN A 57 17.80 10.18 29.68
CA ASN A 57 18.62 9.76 30.82
C ASN A 57 18.10 10.19 32.19
N ASN A 58 17.20 11.20 32.28
CA ASN A 58 16.54 11.60 33.53
C ASN A 58 15.01 11.83 33.44
N ASN A 59 14.33 11.49 32.34
CA ASN A 59 12.90 11.80 32.16
C ASN A 59 12.03 10.54 31.92
N LYS A 60 11.29 10.13 32.95
CA LYS A 60 10.35 8.98 32.93
C LYS A 60 9.26 9.12 31.85
N HIS A 61 8.82 10.35 31.55
CA HIS A 61 7.83 10.60 30.50
C HIS A 61 8.40 10.32 29.11
N ALA A 62 9.63 10.79 28.84
CA ALA A 62 10.31 10.56 27.56
C ALA A 62 10.58 9.06 27.33
N LYS A 63 10.96 8.30 28.37
CA LYS A 63 11.12 6.83 28.28
C LYS A 63 9.81 6.12 27.91
N LYS A 64 8.67 6.58 28.44
CA LYS A 64 7.33 6.04 28.09
C LYS A 64 6.96 6.32 26.63
N ILE A 65 7.33 7.50 26.11
CA ILE A 65 7.14 7.84 24.69
C ILE A 65 7.98 6.94 23.80
N LEU A 66 9.26 6.75 24.12
CA LEU A 66 10.18 5.89 23.37
C LEU A 66 9.64 4.47 23.21
N VAL A 67 9.20 3.83 24.31
CA VAL A 67 8.62 2.47 24.26
C VAL A 67 7.37 2.42 23.38
N LYS A 68 6.53 3.46 23.41
CA LYS A 68 5.35 3.55 22.52
C LYS A 68 5.76 3.66 21.05
N LEU A 69 6.79 4.44 20.73
CA LEU A 69 7.27 4.59 19.36
C LEU A 69 7.90 3.29 18.83
N GLN A 70 8.68 2.58 19.65
CA GLN A 70 9.23 1.27 19.29
C GLN A 70 8.13 0.24 19.01
N LYS A 71 7.10 0.17 19.87
CA LYS A 71 5.94 -0.69 19.63
C LYS A 71 5.21 -0.33 18.34
N ARG A 72 5.00 0.96 18.07
CA ARG A 72 4.40 1.43 16.81
C ARG A 72 5.24 1.06 15.59
N ASN A 73 6.56 1.18 15.68
CA ASN A 73 7.46 0.77 14.61
C ASN A 73 7.35 -0.73 14.30
N PHE A 74 7.30 -1.57 15.34
CA PHE A 74 7.08 -3.00 15.17
C PHE A 74 5.68 -3.33 14.62
N CYS A 75 4.63 -2.68 15.12
CA CYS A 75 3.28 -2.83 14.57
C CYS A 75 3.21 -2.43 13.09
N ALA A 76 3.90 -1.35 12.70
CA ALA A 76 3.96 -0.93 11.30
C ALA A 76 4.61 -2.01 10.42
N PHE A 77 5.70 -2.63 10.89
CA PHE A 77 6.32 -3.76 10.20
C PHE A 77 5.37 -4.95 10.07
N LEU A 78 4.66 -5.34 11.14
CA LEU A 78 3.67 -6.42 11.07
C LEU A 78 2.51 -6.10 10.12
N CYS A 79 2.01 -4.86 10.11
CA CYS A 79 1.01 -4.42 9.15
C CYS A 79 1.52 -4.54 7.72
N ASN A 80 2.79 -4.21 7.46
CA ASN A 80 3.40 -4.38 6.15
C ASN A 80 3.51 -5.85 5.74
N PHE A 81 3.85 -6.73 6.68
CA PHE A 81 3.90 -8.17 6.42
C PHE A 81 2.53 -8.71 5.98
N VAL A 82 1.45 -8.33 6.66
CA VAL A 82 0.07 -8.72 6.27
C VAL A 82 -0.32 -8.11 4.92
N LEU A 83 0.07 -6.86 4.64
CA LEU A 83 -0.12 -6.24 3.34
C LEU A 83 0.60 -7.00 2.22
N VAL A 84 1.84 -7.43 2.44
CA VAL A 84 2.64 -8.19 1.47
C VAL A 84 1.96 -9.52 1.15
N PHE A 85 1.42 -10.19 2.16
CA PHE A 85 0.61 -11.39 1.96
C PHE A 85 -0.65 -11.11 1.11
N GLY A 86 -1.35 -10.01 1.38
CA GLY A 86 -2.48 -9.55 0.57
C GLY A 86 -2.08 -9.29 -0.89
N SER A 87 -0.95 -8.62 -1.11
CA SER A 87 -0.39 -8.33 -2.44
C SER A 87 -0.05 -9.62 -3.22
N ILE A 88 0.64 -10.57 -2.61
CA ILE A 88 0.95 -11.86 -3.24
C ILE A 88 -0.34 -12.62 -3.58
N THR A 89 -1.30 -12.66 -2.66
CA THR A 89 -2.61 -13.30 -2.89
C THR A 89 -3.34 -12.65 -4.06
N LEU A 90 -3.34 -11.31 -4.13
CA LEU A 90 -3.97 -10.54 -5.20
C LEU A 90 -3.42 -10.88 -6.59
N GLY A 91 -2.09 -11.07 -6.70
CA GLY A 91 -1.43 -11.40 -7.97
C GLY A 91 -1.63 -12.84 -8.42
N ASN A 92 -1.77 -13.77 -7.47
CA ASN A 92 -1.86 -15.21 -7.76
C ASN A 92 -3.32 -15.68 -7.94
N PHE A 93 -4.27 -15.08 -7.23
CA PHE A 93 -5.69 -15.46 -7.30
C PHE A 93 -6.45 -14.47 -8.17
N ARG A 94 -6.73 -14.86 -9.41
CA ARG A 94 -7.44 -14.03 -10.39
C ARG A 94 -8.88 -13.81 -10.00
N MET A 95 -9.40 -12.61 -10.29
CA MET A 95 -10.79 -12.25 -10.00
C MET A 95 -11.80 -13.18 -10.70
N SER A 96 -11.51 -13.59 -11.94
CA SER A 96 -12.40 -14.43 -12.76
C SER A 96 -12.44 -15.91 -12.37
N GLU A 97 -11.48 -16.37 -11.56
CA GLU A 97 -11.39 -17.76 -11.13
C GLU A 97 -11.73 -17.88 -9.63
N HIS A 98 -11.31 -16.89 -8.84
CA HIS A 98 -11.39 -16.91 -7.38
C HIS A 98 -11.90 -15.57 -6.82
N PHE A 99 -13.12 -15.19 -7.20
CA PHE A 99 -13.73 -13.90 -6.84
C PHE A 99 -13.59 -13.52 -5.37
N TYR A 100 -14.04 -14.40 -4.44
CA TYR A 100 -14.03 -14.11 -3.02
C TYR A 100 -12.61 -13.94 -2.46
N ILE A 101 -11.69 -14.81 -2.87
CA ILE A 101 -10.29 -14.74 -2.43
C ILE A 101 -9.64 -13.45 -2.94
N HIS A 102 -9.90 -13.09 -4.20
CA HIS A 102 -9.40 -11.85 -4.80
C HIS A 102 -9.89 -10.62 -4.04
N TRP A 103 -11.19 -10.54 -3.74
CA TRP A 103 -11.75 -9.41 -2.98
C TRP A 103 -11.22 -9.32 -1.56
N ILE A 104 -11.08 -10.45 -0.86
CA ILE A 104 -10.46 -10.48 0.47
C ILE A 104 -9.02 -9.95 0.39
N ALA A 105 -8.26 -10.37 -0.63
CA ALA A 105 -6.91 -9.88 -0.86
C ALA A 105 -6.85 -8.37 -1.14
N VAL A 106 -7.76 -7.84 -1.97
CA VAL A 106 -7.89 -6.39 -2.21
C VAL A 106 -8.15 -5.63 -0.92
N VAL A 107 -9.10 -6.09 -0.09
CA VAL A 107 -9.46 -5.43 1.17
C VAL A 107 -8.30 -5.45 2.17
N ILE A 108 -7.63 -6.60 2.32
CA ILE A 108 -6.42 -6.72 3.15
C ILE A 108 -5.35 -5.76 2.66
N PHE A 109 -5.05 -5.79 1.35
CA PHE A 109 -4.05 -4.91 0.77
C PHE A 109 -4.35 -3.44 1.06
N ILE A 110 -5.57 -2.96 0.78
CA ILE A 110 -5.95 -1.55 0.98
C ILE A 110 -5.89 -1.15 2.46
N ILE A 111 -6.51 -1.91 3.37
CA ILE A 111 -6.59 -1.54 4.79
C ILE A 111 -5.18 -1.46 5.39
N PHE A 112 -4.37 -2.49 5.17
CA PHE A 112 -3.02 -2.52 5.73
C PHE A 112 -2.08 -1.53 5.02
N SER A 113 -2.36 -1.15 3.77
CA SER A 113 -1.65 -0.06 3.07
C SER A 113 -1.83 1.26 3.80
N ILE A 114 -3.10 1.62 4.05
CA ILE A 114 -3.47 2.87 4.72
C ILE A 114 -2.84 2.91 6.11
N ILE A 115 -3.01 1.85 6.91
CA ILE A 115 -2.45 1.77 8.26
C ILE A 115 -0.92 1.92 8.23
N TYR A 116 -0.25 1.16 7.36
CA TYR A 116 1.21 1.23 7.23
C TYR A 116 1.70 2.63 6.84
N MET A 117 1.08 3.24 5.81
CA MET A 117 1.49 4.56 5.32
C MET A 117 1.36 5.61 6.41
N PHE A 118 0.23 5.67 7.13
CA PHE A 118 0.05 6.64 8.21
C PHE A 118 0.93 6.36 9.43
N MET A 119 1.19 5.10 9.78
CA MET A 119 2.17 4.79 10.84
C MET A 119 3.56 5.27 10.46
N MET A 120 3.99 5.08 9.22
CA MET A 120 5.29 5.55 8.72
C MET A 120 5.37 7.08 8.62
N CYS A 121 4.30 7.76 8.21
CA CYS A 121 4.22 9.22 8.28
C CYS A 121 4.38 9.72 9.72
N HIS A 122 3.66 9.11 10.66
CA HIS A 122 3.72 9.48 12.07
C HIS A 122 5.12 9.26 12.68
N LEU A 123 5.73 8.09 12.42
CA LEU A 123 7.09 7.79 12.89
C LEU A 123 8.10 8.79 12.31
N SER A 124 8.03 9.07 11.01
CA SER A 124 8.92 10.02 10.33
C SER A 124 8.71 11.45 10.84
N HIS A 125 7.49 11.83 11.19
CA HIS A 125 7.20 13.13 11.79
C HIS A 125 7.78 13.24 13.20
N LYS A 126 7.68 12.17 14.00
CA LYS A 126 8.31 12.13 15.33
C LYS A 126 9.83 12.21 15.22
N LEU A 127 10.46 11.49 14.29
CA LEU A 127 11.91 11.62 14.06
C LEU A 127 12.33 13.02 13.60
N TYR A 128 11.43 13.78 12.97
CA TYR A 128 11.65 15.20 12.70
C TYR A 128 11.54 16.05 13.98
N ASP A 129 10.46 15.86 14.76
CA ASP A 129 10.23 16.62 16.00
C ASP A 129 11.37 16.42 17.02
N TYR A 130 11.96 15.23 17.07
CA TYR A 130 13.01 14.85 18.01
C TYR A 130 14.40 15.00 17.40
N GLY A 131 14.81 16.25 17.18
CA GLY A 131 16.17 16.59 16.76
C GLY A 131 16.41 16.58 15.25
N GLU A 132 15.34 16.68 14.45
CA GLU A 132 15.41 16.77 12.99
C GLU A 132 16.22 15.63 12.34
N ILE A 133 16.19 14.45 12.95
CA ILE A 133 16.92 13.24 12.50
C ILE A 133 16.55 12.92 11.05
N GLU A 134 15.29 13.15 10.68
CA GLU A 134 14.84 13.07 9.31
C GLU A 134 14.07 14.31 8.87
N SER A 135 14.05 14.57 7.56
CA SER A 135 13.23 15.65 6.97
C SER A 135 11.73 15.51 7.27
N LYS A 136 11.00 16.62 7.30
CA LYS A 136 9.55 16.63 7.50
C LYS A 136 8.82 15.79 6.43
N PRO A 137 7.89 14.88 6.79
CA PRO A 137 7.30 13.90 5.87
C PRO A 137 6.11 14.44 5.03
N ILE A 138 6.22 15.64 4.48
CA ILE A 138 5.13 16.31 3.75
C ILE A 138 4.67 15.48 2.54
N THR A 139 5.60 15.08 1.67
CA THR A 139 5.29 14.26 0.48
C THR A 139 4.63 12.94 0.87
N MET A 140 5.09 12.30 1.95
CA MET A 140 4.50 11.06 2.44
C MET A 140 3.04 11.25 2.89
N TYR A 141 2.74 12.33 3.61
CA TYR A 141 1.36 12.66 4.00
C TYR A 141 0.47 12.90 2.79
N ILE A 142 0.93 13.69 1.82
CA ILE A 142 0.17 13.96 0.58
C ILE A 142 -0.12 12.64 -0.15
N SER A 143 0.89 11.79 -0.35
CA SER A 143 0.73 10.49 -0.98
C SER A 143 -0.23 9.58 -0.21
N ALA A 144 -0.13 9.51 1.12
CA ALA A 144 -0.99 8.68 1.95
C ALA A 144 -2.46 9.14 1.93
N ILE A 145 -2.71 10.46 1.95
CA ILE A 145 -4.06 11.03 1.90
C ILE A 145 -4.70 10.76 0.55
N ILE A 146 -4.00 11.08 -0.56
CA ILE A 146 -4.52 10.83 -1.91
C ILE A 146 -4.73 9.33 -2.13
N PHE A 147 -3.79 8.48 -1.72
CA PHE A 147 -3.94 7.03 -1.77
C PHE A 147 -5.22 6.58 -1.05
N THR A 148 -5.44 7.05 0.17
CA THR A 148 -6.58 6.65 1.01
C THR A 148 -7.91 7.05 0.36
N ILE A 149 -8.02 8.31 -0.10
CA ILE A 149 -9.23 8.79 -0.76
C ILE A 149 -9.50 7.98 -2.04
N ALA A 150 -8.46 7.79 -2.86
CA ALA A 150 -8.57 7.07 -4.12
C ALA A 150 -8.93 5.58 -3.91
N ALA A 151 -8.33 4.91 -2.92
CA ALA A 151 -8.62 3.52 -2.59
C ALA A 151 -10.05 3.34 -2.06
N ILE A 152 -10.56 4.26 -1.23
CA ILE A 152 -11.94 4.22 -0.74
C ILE A 152 -12.94 4.43 -1.88
N ILE A 153 -12.70 5.42 -2.75
CA ILE A 153 -13.57 5.66 -3.91
C ILE A 153 -13.56 4.44 -4.83
N SER A 154 -12.38 3.86 -5.09
CA SER A 154 -12.25 2.66 -5.92
C SER A 154 -13.05 1.49 -5.36
N LEU A 155 -12.93 1.24 -4.05
CA LEU A 155 -13.66 0.15 -3.40
C LEU A 155 -15.18 0.34 -3.48
N ILE A 156 -15.67 1.53 -3.13
CA ILE A 156 -17.11 1.83 -3.12
C ILE A 156 -17.67 1.79 -4.54
N ALA A 157 -17.03 2.48 -5.48
CA ALA A 157 -17.46 2.55 -6.87
C ALA A 157 -17.42 1.17 -7.54
N GLY A 158 -16.41 0.34 -7.23
CA GLY A 158 -16.32 -1.03 -7.72
C GLY A 158 -17.47 -1.92 -7.21
N ILE A 159 -17.83 -1.81 -5.93
CA ILE A 159 -18.98 -2.53 -5.36
C ILE A 159 -20.28 -2.05 -6.01
N VAL A 160 -20.51 -0.73 -6.10
CA VAL A 160 -21.72 -0.16 -6.70
C VAL A 160 -21.85 -0.58 -8.18
N SER A 161 -20.76 -0.51 -8.94
CA SER A 161 -20.71 -0.98 -10.33
C SER A 161 -21.11 -2.46 -10.45
N ALA A 162 -20.55 -3.32 -9.59
CA ALA A 162 -20.89 -4.74 -9.59
C ALA A 162 -22.36 -5.02 -9.26
N THR A 163 -22.98 -4.25 -8.34
CA THR A 163 -24.40 -4.42 -7.99
C THR A 163 -25.37 -3.99 -9.09
N GLN A 164 -24.92 -3.24 -10.09
CA GLN A 164 -25.74 -2.81 -11.22
C GLN A 164 -25.75 -3.82 -12.38
N LEU A 165 -24.86 -4.82 -12.35
CA LEU A 165 -24.87 -5.89 -13.34
C LEU A 165 -26.00 -6.89 -13.09
N LYS A 166 -26.50 -7.50 -14.16
CA LYS A 166 -27.69 -8.37 -14.14
C LYS A 166 -27.39 -9.78 -13.64
N SER A 167 -26.17 -10.27 -13.86
CA SER A 167 -25.73 -11.60 -13.42
C SER A 167 -24.37 -11.56 -12.73
N PHE A 168 -24.15 -12.51 -11.83
CA PHE A 168 -22.81 -12.78 -11.29
C PHE A 168 -21.82 -13.21 -12.39
N ASP A 169 -22.30 -13.89 -13.43
CA ASP A 169 -21.46 -14.30 -14.57
C ASP A 169 -20.91 -13.09 -15.34
N ASP A 170 -21.67 -11.99 -15.40
CA ASP A 170 -21.24 -10.73 -16.01
C ASP A 170 -20.06 -10.12 -15.24
N ILE A 171 -20.12 -10.19 -13.90
CA ILE A 171 -19.05 -9.73 -13.01
C ILE A 171 -17.80 -10.59 -13.22
N MET A 172 -17.95 -11.90 -13.44
CA MET A 172 -16.83 -12.84 -13.59
C MET A 172 -16.19 -12.80 -14.98
N ASN A 173 -16.87 -12.27 -15.98
CA ASN A 173 -16.37 -12.18 -17.35
C ASN A 173 -15.29 -11.09 -17.52
N THR A 174 -14.02 -11.50 -17.53
CA THR A 174 -12.87 -10.59 -17.70
C THR A 174 -12.94 -9.78 -18.99
N ARG A 175 -13.40 -10.37 -20.10
CA ARG A 175 -13.50 -9.65 -21.37
C ARG A 175 -14.53 -8.54 -21.29
N GLN A 176 -15.66 -8.79 -20.63
CA GLN A 176 -16.68 -7.78 -20.39
C GLN A 176 -16.17 -6.65 -19.50
N ARG A 177 -15.43 -6.97 -18.43
CA ARG A 177 -14.85 -5.95 -17.55
C ARG A 177 -13.78 -5.10 -18.23
N LEU A 178 -12.97 -5.69 -19.12
CA LEU A 178 -11.96 -4.97 -19.90
C LEU A 178 -12.58 -4.02 -20.94
N PHE A 179 -13.70 -4.43 -21.54
CA PHE A 179 -14.37 -3.69 -22.60
C PHE A 179 -15.76 -3.22 -22.16
N TRP A 180 -15.86 -2.72 -20.92
CA TRP A 180 -17.11 -2.22 -20.37
C TRP A 180 -17.58 -1.01 -21.17
N ARG A 181 -18.71 -1.12 -21.86
CA ARG A 181 -19.19 -0.09 -22.79
C ARG A 181 -20.04 0.95 -22.07
N SER A 182 -20.08 2.16 -22.61
CA SER A 182 -20.88 3.27 -22.06
C SER A 182 -22.38 3.03 -21.98
N ASN A 183 -22.91 2.04 -22.71
CA ASN A 183 -24.31 1.66 -22.69
C ASN A 183 -24.62 0.48 -21.75
N MET A 184 -23.62 -0.02 -21.02
CA MET A 184 -23.78 -1.10 -20.05
C MET A 184 -24.05 -0.52 -18.66
N ASP A 185 -24.88 -1.22 -17.89
CA ASP A 185 -25.18 -0.87 -16.50
C ASP A 185 -23.88 -0.78 -15.69
N GLY A 186 -23.78 0.16 -14.75
CA GLY A 186 -22.59 0.32 -13.91
C GLY A 186 -21.37 0.97 -14.56
N TYR A 187 -21.44 1.45 -15.80
CA TYR A 187 -20.29 1.99 -16.54
C TYR A 187 -19.62 3.20 -15.85
N ASP A 188 -20.39 4.21 -15.41
CA ASP A 188 -19.81 5.41 -14.78
C ASP A 188 -19.10 5.07 -13.47
N TRP A 189 -19.71 4.18 -12.67
CA TRP A 189 -19.12 3.66 -11.43
C TRP A 189 -17.88 2.81 -11.71
N HIS A 190 -17.90 2.00 -12.77
CA HIS A 190 -16.73 1.26 -13.22
C HIS A 190 -15.57 2.20 -13.59
N CYS A 191 -15.83 3.25 -14.36
CA CYS A 191 -14.82 4.25 -14.73
C CYS A 191 -14.27 5.00 -13.52
N ALA A 192 -15.14 5.43 -12.60
CA ALA A 192 -14.71 6.07 -11.35
C ALA A 192 -13.80 5.12 -10.54
N SER A 193 -14.17 3.83 -10.49
CA SER A 193 -13.43 2.82 -9.75
C SER A 193 -12.04 2.56 -10.33
N THR A 194 -11.95 2.37 -11.64
CA THR A 194 -10.69 2.08 -12.35
C THR A 194 -9.73 3.26 -12.29
N ILE A 195 -10.19 4.47 -12.58
CA ILE A 195 -9.38 5.69 -12.51
C ILE A 195 -8.83 5.90 -11.10
N THR A 196 -9.67 5.76 -10.07
CA THR A 196 -9.21 5.96 -8.68
C THR A 196 -8.30 4.82 -8.21
N GLN A 197 -8.46 3.60 -8.70
CA GLN A 197 -7.51 2.52 -8.43
C GLN A 197 -6.11 2.84 -9.00
N TRP A 198 -6.04 3.33 -10.24
CA TRP A 198 -4.78 3.75 -10.85
C TRP A 198 -4.12 4.90 -10.09
N ILE A 199 -4.91 5.90 -9.67
CA ILE A 199 -4.41 7.00 -8.83
C ILE A 199 -3.81 6.43 -7.53
N ALA A 200 -4.48 5.48 -6.87
CA ALA A 200 -3.98 4.84 -5.67
C ALA A 200 -2.62 4.14 -5.94
N ILE A 201 -2.51 3.34 -6.99
CA ILE A 201 -1.26 2.65 -7.36
C ILE A 201 -0.14 3.66 -7.64
N ILE A 202 -0.42 4.75 -8.38
CA ILE A 202 0.57 5.77 -8.70
C ILE A 202 1.04 6.50 -7.44
N MET A 203 0.16 6.76 -6.47
CA MET A 203 0.52 7.43 -5.22
C MET A 203 1.43 6.61 -4.31
N TYR A 204 1.51 5.29 -4.51
CA TYR A 204 2.51 4.46 -3.84
C TYR A 204 3.93 4.85 -4.22
N ILE A 205 4.16 5.27 -5.48
CA ILE A 205 5.50 5.60 -5.99
C ILE A 205 6.18 6.73 -5.20
N PRO A 206 5.62 7.96 -5.11
CA PRO A 206 6.25 9.04 -4.33
C PRO A 206 6.39 8.71 -2.84
N PHE A 207 5.49 7.90 -2.28
CA PHE A 207 5.61 7.41 -0.91
C PHE A 207 6.85 6.51 -0.74
N LEU A 208 7.01 5.52 -1.62
CA LEU A 208 8.17 4.63 -1.63
C LEU A 208 9.47 5.38 -1.90
N CYS A 209 9.49 6.31 -2.85
CA CYS A 209 10.65 7.16 -3.11
C CYS A 209 11.04 7.98 -1.87
N SER A 210 10.07 8.47 -1.11
CA SER A 210 10.32 9.21 0.14
C SER A 210 10.97 8.32 1.20
N ILE A 211 10.50 7.08 1.36
CA ILE A 211 11.10 6.09 2.28
C ILE A 211 12.50 5.70 1.81
N SER A 212 12.67 5.37 0.53
CA SER A 212 13.96 5.01 -0.06
C SER A 212 15.01 6.11 0.09
N ARG A 213 14.62 7.38 -0.10
CA ARG A 213 15.51 8.52 0.15
C ARG A 213 15.97 8.58 1.62
N ARG A 214 15.07 8.37 2.58
CA ARG A 214 15.41 8.37 4.02
C ARG A 214 16.32 7.21 4.40
N MET A 215 16.10 6.03 3.82
CA MET A 215 16.99 4.88 4.00
C MET A 215 18.38 5.16 3.42
N ARG A 216 18.46 5.76 2.22
CA ARG A 216 19.74 6.09 1.58
C ARG A 216 20.57 7.10 2.35
N LEU A 217 19.93 8.06 3.02
CA LEU A 217 20.62 9.11 3.79
C LEU A 217 21.12 8.64 5.16
N PHE A 218 20.81 7.40 5.55
CA PHE A 218 21.24 6.85 6.82
C PHE A 218 22.65 6.26 6.73
N HIS A 219 23.53 6.69 7.62
CA HIS A 219 24.93 6.28 7.65
C HIS A 219 25.23 5.18 8.68
N GLY A 220 24.26 4.84 9.54
CA GLY A 220 24.43 3.88 10.63
C GLY A 220 24.16 2.41 10.26
N TRP A 221 24.20 2.06 8.97
CA TRP A 221 23.92 0.69 8.52
C TRP A 221 24.86 -0.35 9.13
N ASN A 222 26.11 0.02 9.41
CA ASN A 222 27.11 -0.82 10.07
C ASN A 222 26.82 -1.11 11.56
N GLN A 223 25.90 -0.36 12.17
CA GLN A 223 25.50 -0.54 13.58
C GLN A 223 24.29 -1.46 13.74
N ILE A 224 23.66 -1.86 12.63
CA ILE A 224 22.49 -2.73 12.63
C ILE A 224 22.95 -4.18 12.48
N MET A 225 22.65 -5.00 13.47
CA MET A 225 22.68 -6.46 13.30
C MET A 225 21.38 -6.91 12.61
N PHE A 226 21.48 -7.51 11.43
CA PHE A 226 20.36 -7.96 10.62
C PHE A 226 19.85 -9.33 11.03
#